data_AF-A0A2H0QC19-F1
#
_entry.id   AF-A0A2H0QC19-F1
#
_cell.length_a   1.000
_cell.length_b   1.000
_cell.length_c   1.000
_cell.angle_alpha   90.00
_cell.angle_beta   90.00
_cell.angle_gamma   90.00
#
_symmetry.space_group_name_H-M   'P 1'
#
loop_
_entity.id
_entity.type
_entity.pdbx_description
1 polymer ?
#
loop_
_entity_poly.entity_id
_entity_poly.type
_entity_poly.pdbx_seq_one_letter_code
_entity_poly.pdbx_strand_id
1 'polypeptide(L)'
;MTLSLIFKDRRFWPLFWTQFLGALNDNFFKNSLVILITYRAIDLWGMNSSTLVAFAGGIFILPFFLFSATAGQLADKYEKADVIRITKWTELIVMGIAAVGFWQDNFQLLMIVLFLMGTQSAFFGPLKYGIIPSLVHEDELVPANAAVSMGTFLSILIGTIAGGVVANMQNYVTLIALGIIGFAILGILTSLPIKHTGQRVKDLKVDWTFFRPTLQVLGITRKKKEVFRSVLGISWFWFFGAAILSVLPAYCKDVVYGDGKVGTMFLAMFTIGMGLGSFITEKLSGKRVEVGMVPIACLGMSLFMLDLFWVGYSWEIQPVTLFTVEEFLAMPAGIRALFDLFMISVCGGCYIVPQYTYVQEGSDREELSRTIAGNNIWNSLFMVVAAVSVMLMGPLGIPTILLCLALVNAVVSLLSYISYSEFTLRFWQMVVMNIFYKVEVEGAENIPLNGPFVIASNHVSFLDWAFIAAASPRPIRWVIDHAYYYKPGLPFWFKQAKLIPIATRKENEELLKNAFDGVANSVKGGHVIGLFPEGFISRNGQLKRFQPGVSKIVKEHSVPVVPVSLSGLWGSIFSYEGGKVIFKMPKTFRRKVKITIGKPLAATEFDIKKLEMWITSNVEDYHHQFITKAEA
;
A
#
# COMPACT_ATOMS: atom_id res chain seq x y z
N MET A 1 -15.70 6.71 -0.44
CA MET A 1 -15.64 6.73 -1.92
C MET A 1 -15.68 5.30 -2.44
N THR A 2 -14.91 4.40 -1.82
CA THR A 2 -14.88 2.95 -2.10
C THR A 2 -16.24 2.27 -2.21
N LEU A 3 -17.16 2.44 -1.26
CA LEU A 3 -18.50 1.84 -1.35
C LEU A 3 -19.28 2.31 -2.59
N SER A 4 -19.13 3.59 -2.97
CA SER A 4 -19.76 4.09 -4.18
C SER A 4 -19.16 3.47 -5.44
N LEU A 5 -17.84 3.27 -5.48
CA LEU A 5 -17.17 2.59 -6.59
C LEU A 5 -17.65 1.14 -6.73
N ILE A 6 -17.81 0.43 -5.62
CA ILE A 6 -18.20 -1.00 -5.59
C ILE A 6 -19.65 -1.21 -6.00
N PHE A 7 -20.56 -0.32 -5.62
CA PHE A 7 -22.00 -0.57 -5.78
C PHE A 7 -22.70 0.33 -6.80
N LYS A 8 -22.15 1.50 -7.12
CA LYS A 8 -22.84 2.52 -7.95
C LYS A 8 -22.08 2.87 -9.23
N ASP A 9 -20.75 2.81 -9.21
CA ASP A 9 -19.94 3.21 -10.38
C ASP A 9 -19.88 2.12 -11.44
N ARG A 10 -20.63 2.32 -12.53
CA ARG A 10 -20.67 1.42 -13.70
C ARG A 10 -19.34 1.23 -14.41
N ARG A 11 -18.31 2.03 -14.12
CA ARG A 11 -16.95 1.86 -14.65
C ARG A 11 -16.20 0.78 -13.87
N PHE A 12 -16.44 0.65 -12.57
CA PHE A 12 -15.61 -0.15 -11.67
C PHE A 12 -16.31 -1.38 -11.08
N TRP A 13 -17.60 -1.29 -10.70
CA TRP A 13 -18.30 -2.41 -10.07
C TRP A 13 -18.24 -3.72 -10.88
N PRO A 14 -18.32 -3.74 -12.23
CA PRO A 14 -18.29 -4.99 -12.98
C PRO A 14 -16.96 -5.72 -12.79
N LEU A 15 -15.84 -4.97 -12.79
CA LEU A 15 -14.51 -5.52 -12.53
C LEU A 15 -14.39 -6.04 -11.10
N PHE A 16 -14.86 -5.26 -10.12
CA PHE A 16 -14.81 -5.64 -8.71
C PHE A 16 -15.53 -6.96 -8.47
N TRP A 17 -16.77 -7.11 -8.93
CA TRP A 17 -17.54 -8.32 -8.70
C TRP A 17 -17.01 -9.51 -9.50
N THR A 18 -16.51 -9.29 -10.71
CA THR A 18 -15.84 -10.34 -11.49
C THR A 18 -14.61 -10.91 -10.77
N GLN A 19 -13.79 -10.05 -10.17
CA GLN A 19 -12.61 -10.51 -9.42
C GLN A 19 -13.01 -11.13 -8.07
N PHE A 20 -14.00 -10.57 -7.39
CA PHE A 20 -14.51 -11.07 -6.12
C PHE A 20 -15.04 -12.50 -6.28
N LEU A 21 -15.88 -12.74 -7.30
CA LEU A 21 -16.46 -14.05 -7.58
C LEU A 21 -15.40 -15.07 -8.04
N GLY A 22 -14.44 -14.64 -8.86
CA GLY A 22 -13.32 -15.52 -9.24
C GLY A 22 -12.48 -15.95 -8.03
N ALA A 23 -12.07 -15.01 -7.19
CA ALA A 23 -11.31 -15.33 -5.98
C ALA A 23 -12.13 -16.19 -4.99
N LEU A 24 -13.43 -15.95 -4.90
CA LEU A 24 -14.35 -16.72 -4.06
C LEU A 24 -14.41 -18.16 -4.54
N ASN A 25 -14.60 -18.36 -5.84
CA ASN A 25 -14.70 -19.66 -6.48
C ASN A 25 -13.39 -20.46 -6.34
N ASP A 26 -12.25 -19.81 -6.59
CA ASP A 26 -10.93 -20.40 -6.43
C ASP A 26 -10.73 -20.99 -5.03
N ASN A 27 -11.12 -20.23 -4.00
CA ASN A 27 -10.98 -20.64 -2.60
C ASN A 27 -12.06 -21.64 -2.17
N PHE A 28 -13.28 -21.54 -2.70
CA PHE A 28 -14.33 -22.52 -2.45
C PHE A 28 -13.92 -23.90 -2.98
N PHE A 29 -13.54 -24.00 -4.26
CA PHE A 29 -13.03 -25.24 -4.86
C PHE A 29 -11.83 -25.80 -4.11
N LYS A 30 -10.78 -24.99 -3.94
CA LYS A 30 -9.52 -25.43 -3.33
C LYS A 30 -9.72 -25.95 -1.92
N ASN A 31 -10.47 -25.23 -1.08
CA ASN A 31 -10.66 -25.64 0.30
C ASN A 31 -11.56 -26.86 0.42
N SER A 32 -12.59 -27.00 -0.42
CA SER A 32 -13.35 -28.24 -0.48
C SER A 32 -12.47 -29.45 -0.85
N LEU A 33 -11.61 -29.30 -1.86
CA LEU A 33 -10.66 -30.34 -2.26
C LEU A 33 -9.68 -30.70 -1.13
N VAL A 34 -9.07 -29.70 -0.49
CA VAL A 34 -8.10 -29.89 0.60
C VAL A 34 -8.73 -30.60 1.80
N ILE A 35 -9.95 -30.21 2.18
CA ILE A 35 -10.68 -30.85 3.28
C ILE A 35 -11.00 -32.32 2.95
N LEU A 36 -11.46 -32.60 1.73
CA LEU A 36 -11.73 -33.98 1.31
C LEU A 36 -10.47 -34.84 1.29
N ILE A 37 -9.36 -34.33 0.75
CA ILE A 37 -8.05 -35.01 0.78
C ILE A 37 -7.66 -35.35 2.22
N THR A 38 -7.78 -34.37 3.12
CA THR A 38 -7.35 -34.50 4.52
C THR A 38 -8.20 -35.52 5.30
N TYR A 39 -9.52 -35.39 5.25
CA TYR A 39 -10.42 -36.19 6.10
C TYR A 39 -10.72 -37.58 5.55
N ARG A 40 -10.55 -37.80 4.23
CA ARG A 40 -10.71 -39.12 3.63
C ARG A 40 -9.40 -39.91 3.54
N ALA A 41 -8.33 -39.39 4.13
CA ALA A 41 -7.00 -40.00 4.08
C ALA A 41 -6.60 -40.40 2.65
N ILE A 42 -6.82 -39.50 1.69
CA ILE A 42 -6.52 -39.77 0.27
C ILE A 42 -5.01 -39.86 0.10
N ASP A 43 -4.57 -40.98 -0.47
CA ASP A 43 -3.20 -41.22 -0.91
C ASP A 43 -3.14 -41.19 -2.44
N LEU A 44 -2.28 -40.33 -2.98
CA LEU A 44 -2.08 -40.18 -4.42
C LEU A 44 -0.60 -40.06 -4.73
N TRP A 45 -0.16 -40.73 -5.79
CA TRP A 45 1.23 -40.71 -6.25
C TRP A 45 2.26 -41.06 -5.14
N GLY A 46 1.87 -41.91 -4.19
CA GLY A 46 2.70 -42.30 -3.04
C GLY A 46 2.86 -41.22 -1.97
N MET A 47 2.12 -40.10 -2.05
CA MET A 47 2.11 -39.04 -1.06
C MET A 47 0.93 -39.19 -0.10
N ASN A 48 1.20 -39.08 1.20
CA ASN A 48 0.18 -39.02 2.23
C ASN A 48 -0.65 -37.72 2.13
N SER A 49 -1.81 -37.67 2.78
CA SER A 49 -2.72 -36.52 2.69
C SER A 49 -2.09 -35.20 3.10
N SER A 50 -1.24 -35.18 4.14
CA SER A 50 -0.55 -33.94 4.56
C SER A 50 0.43 -33.41 3.51
N THR A 51 1.17 -34.31 2.87
CA THR A 51 2.11 -33.99 1.79
C THR A 51 1.35 -33.57 0.53
N LEU A 52 0.24 -34.25 0.25
CA LEU A 52 -0.61 -33.95 -0.90
C LEU A 52 -1.27 -32.57 -0.78
N VAL A 53 -1.70 -32.16 0.42
CA VAL A 53 -2.21 -30.80 0.68
C VAL A 53 -1.14 -29.73 0.46
N ALA A 54 0.09 -29.96 0.95
CA ALA A 54 1.21 -29.05 0.69
C ALA A 54 1.52 -28.97 -0.82
N PHE A 55 1.52 -30.12 -1.50
CA PHE A 55 1.72 -30.21 -2.94
C PHE A 55 0.62 -29.51 -3.74
N ALA A 56 -0.64 -29.58 -3.30
CA ALA A 56 -1.76 -28.85 -3.89
C ALA A 56 -1.53 -27.33 -3.86
N GLY A 57 -0.96 -26.81 -2.77
CA GLY A 57 -0.53 -25.41 -2.68
C GLY A 57 0.51 -25.05 -3.76
N GLY A 58 1.52 -25.91 -3.94
CA GLY A 58 2.54 -25.75 -4.98
C GLY A 58 1.97 -25.81 -6.41
N ILE A 59 1.08 -26.78 -6.67
CA ILE A 59 0.39 -26.93 -7.96
C ILE A 59 -0.41 -25.68 -8.32
N PHE A 60 -1.07 -25.06 -7.35
CA PHE A 60 -1.85 -23.84 -7.56
C PHE A 60 -0.95 -22.62 -7.89
N ILE A 61 0.24 -22.53 -7.28
CA ILE A 61 1.16 -21.40 -7.49
C ILE A 61 1.99 -21.56 -8.76
N LEU A 62 2.34 -22.79 -9.14
CA LEU A 62 3.21 -23.09 -10.29
C LEU A 62 2.83 -22.32 -11.57
N PRO A 63 1.54 -22.26 -12.00
CA PRO A 63 1.13 -21.52 -13.18
C PRO A 63 1.53 -20.04 -13.22
N PHE A 64 1.71 -19.37 -12.07
CA PHE A 64 2.15 -17.98 -12.05
C PHE A 64 3.59 -17.81 -12.53
N PHE A 65 4.47 -18.76 -12.26
CA PHE A 65 5.79 -18.79 -12.89
C PHE A 65 5.68 -19.06 -14.38
N LEU A 66 4.73 -19.94 -14.73
CA LEU A 66 4.70 -20.50 -16.06
C LEU A 66 4.10 -19.55 -17.11
N PHE A 67 3.04 -18.85 -16.73
CA PHE A 67 2.16 -18.19 -17.68
C PHE A 67 1.95 -16.70 -17.42
N SER A 68 2.41 -16.16 -16.29
CA SER A 68 2.22 -14.72 -16.01
C SER A 68 2.84 -13.85 -17.10
N ALA A 69 4.03 -14.19 -17.60
CA ALA A 69 4.69 -13.40 -18.65
C ALA A 69 3.85 -13.34 -19.94
N THR A 70 3.36 -14.50 -20.41
CA THR A 70 2.48 -14.60 -21.58
C THR A 70 1.16 -13.86 -21.34
N ALA A 71 0.58 -14.01 -20.16
CA ALA A 71 -0.63 -13.29 -19.76
C ALA A 71 -0.43 -11.76 -19.81
N GLY A 72 0.71 -11.26 -19.33
CA GLY A 72 1.06 -9.84 -19.40
C GLY A 72 1.11 -9.34 -20.86
N GLN A 73 1.72 -10.11 -21.76
CA GLN A 73 1.77 -9.76 -23.18
C GLN A 73 0.38 -9.75 -23.83
N LEU A 74 -0.47 -10.74 -23.53
CA LEU A 74 -1.83 -10.80 -24.03
C LEU A 74 -2.69 -9.64 -23.51
N ALA A 75 -2.52 -9.28 -22.24
CA ALA A 75 -3.20 -8.16 -21.61
C ALA A 75 -2.77 -6.78 -22.16
N ASP A 76 -1.53 -6.63 -22.60
CA ASP A 76 -1.07 -5.41 -23.30
C ASP A 76 -1.47 -5.41 -24.78
N LYS A 77 -1.48 -6.56 -25.46
CA LYS A 77 -1.77 -6.67 -26.90
C LYS A 77 -3.26 -6.53 -27.24
N TYR A 78 -4.12 -7.18 -26.47
CA TYR A 78 -5.56 -7.24 -26.74
C TYR A 78 -6.35 -6.33 -25.80
N GLU A 79 -7.62 -6.08 -26.13
CA GLU A 79 -8.49 -5.33 -25.23
C GLU A 79 -8.71 -6.12 -23.94
N LYS A 80 -8.35 -5.52 -22.81
CA LYS A 80 -8.39 -6.17 -21.49
C LYS A 80 -9.78 -6.66 -21.12
N ALA A 81 -10.83 -5.91 -21.45
CA ALA A 81 -12.22 -6.32 -21.21
C ALA A 81 -12.57 -7.64 -21.91
N ASP A 82 -12.13 -7.83 -23.15
CA ASP A 82 -12.43 -9.04 -23.92
C ASP A 82 -11.63 -10.24 -23.38
N VAL A 83 -10.35 -10.04 -23.05
CA VAL A 83 -9.52 -11.10 -22.44
C VAL A 83 -10.07 -11.51 -21.06
N ILE A 84 -10.57 -10.56 -20.26
CA ILE A 84 -11.26 -10.85 -19.00
C ILE A 84 -12.47 -11.77 -19.23
N ARG A 85 -13.34 -11.45 -20.20
CA ARG A 85 -14.53 -12.26 -20.51
C ARG A 85 -14.14 -13.66 -20.99
N ILE A 86 -13.14 -13.78 -21.86
CA ILE A 86 -12.61 -15.08 -22.30
C ILE A 86 -12.12 -15.89 -21.10
N THR A 87 -11.37 -15.27 -20.19
CA THR A 87 -10.90 -15.93 -18.97
C THR A 87 -12.06 -16.46 -18.13
N LYS A 88 -13.15 -15.69 -17.97
CA LYS A 88 -14.35 -16.15 -17.24
C LYS A 88 -15.10 -17.28 -17.95
N TRP A 89 -15.18 -17.27 -19.28
CA TRP A 89 -15.75 -18.41 -20.03
C TRP A 89 -14.92 -19.67 -19.86
N THR A 90 -13.59 -19.56 -19.89
CA THR A 90 -12.72 -20.70 -19.61
C THR A 90 -12.89 -21.21 -18.17
N GLU A 91 -13.28 -20.35 -17.22
CA GLU A 91 -13.47 -20.75 -15.82
C GLU A 91 -14.66 -21.66 -15.67
N LEU A 92 -15.77 -21.36 -16.35
CA LEU A 92 -16.93 -22.24 -16.36
C LEU A 92 -16.60 -23.63 -16.91
N ILE A 93 -15.75 -23.72 -17.95
CA ILE A 93 -15.31 -25.00 -18.51
C ILE A 93 -14.48 -25.78 -17.49
N VAL A 94 -13.48 -25.12 -16.87
CA VAL A 94 -12.63 -25.72 -15.84
C VAL A 94 -13.45 -26.20 -14.64
N MET A 95 -14.44 -25.40 -14.20
CA MET A 95 -15.34 -25.76 -13.11
C MET A 95 -16.32 -26.88 -13.48
N GLY A 96 -16.72 -26.99 -14.75
CA GLY A 96 -17.46 -28.15 -15.25
C GLY A 96 -16.63 -29.44 -15.15
N ILE A 97 -15.34 -29.38 -15.48
CA ILE A 97 -14.42 -30.52 -15.31
C ILE A 97 -14.24 -30.86 -13.83
N ALA A 98 -14.12 -29.85 -12.94
CA ALA A 98 -14.11 -30.08 -11.50
C ALA A 98 -15.38 -30.78 -11.00
N ALA A 99 -16.56 -30.37 -11.46
CA ALA A 99 -17.83 -30.99 -11.08
C ALA A 99 -17.85 -32.48 -11.45
N VAL A 100 -17.36 -32.83 -12.66
CA VAL A 100 -17.16 -34.24 -13.07
C VAL A 100 -16.14 -34.94 -12.17
N GLY A 101 -15.03 -34.28 -11.82
CA GLY A 101 -14.01 -34.81 -10.93
C GLY A 101 -14.54 -35.15 -9.53
N PHE A 102 -15.36 -34.29 -8.94
CA PHE A 102 -16.00 -34.57 -7.65
C PHE A 102 -17.05 -35.66 -7.75
N TRP A 103 -17.83 -35.69 -8.84
CA TRP A 103 -18.83 -36.73 -9.05
C TRP A 103 -18.23 -38.13 -9.22
N GLN A 104 -17.03 -38.22 -9.78
CA GLN A 104 -16.30 -39.48 -9.98
C GLN A 104 -15.35 -39.82 -8.82
N ASP A 105 -15.27 -39.01 -7.76
CA ASP A 105 -14.22 -39.08 -6.73
C ASP A 105 -12.79 -39.15 -7.33
N ASN A 106 -12.57 -38.53 -8.49
CA ASN A 106 -11.31 -38.58 -9.22
C ASN A 106 -10.38 -37.46 -8.75
N PHE A 107 -9.67 -37.71 -7.65
CA PHE A 107 -8.76 -36.74 -7.06
C PHE A 107 -7.57 -36.38 -7.97
N GLN A 108 -7.13 -37.27 -8.85
CA GLN A 108 -6.09 -36.92 -9.85
C GLN A 108 -6.59 -35.84 -10.81
N LEU A 109 -7.82 -35.99 -11.31
CA LEU A 109 -8.46 -34.99 -12.15
C LEU A 109 -8.63 -33.66 -11.39
N LEU A 110 -9.04 -33.71 -10.12
CA LEU A 110 -9.19 -32.51 -9.29
C LEU A 110 -7.85 -31.79 -9.06
N MET A 111 -6.73 -32.51 -8.93
CA MET A 111 -5.39 -31.90 -8.88
C MET A 111 -5.00 -31.24 -10.21
N ILE A 112 -5.38 -31.82 -11.35
CA ILE A 112 -5.20 -31.18 -12.67
C ILE A 112 -6.07 -29.92 -12.78
N VAL A 113 -7.32 -29.98 -12.32
CA VAL A 113 -8.20 -28.80 -12.30
C VAL A 113 -7.63 -27.71 -11.39
N LEU A 114 -7.01 -28.05 -10.26
CA LEU A 114 -6.34 -27.08 -9.40
C LEU A 114 -5.20 -26.33 -10.14
N PHE A 115 -4.43 -27.03 -10.98
CA PHE A 115 -3.43 -26.42 -11.85
C PHE A 115 -4.06 -25.49 -12.91
N LEU A 116 -5.14 -25.94 -13.55
CA LEU A 116 -5.86 -25.15 -14.56
C LEU A 116 -6.46 -23.88 -13.94
N MET A 117 -7.03 -23.99 -12.74
CA MET A 117 -7.54 -22.85 -11.97
C MET A 117 -6.41 -21.86 -11.64
N GLY A 118 -5.26 -22.33 -11.13
CA GLY A 118 -4.09 -21.47 -10.92
C GLY A 118 -3.61 -20.79 -12.22
N THR A 119 -3.73 -21.47 -13.35
CA THR A 119 -3.46 -20.90 -14.68
C THR A 119 -4.40 -19.74 -14.98
N GLN A 120 -5.69 -19.88 -14.71
CA GLN A 120 -6.63 -18.77 -14.87
C GLN A 120 -6.30 -17.59 -13.97
N SER A 121 -5.96 -17.82 -12.70
CA SER A 121 -5.59 -16.76 -11.76
C SER A 121 -4.31 -16.03 -12.23
N ALA A 122 -3.34 -16.76 -12.81
CA ALA A 122 -2.14 -16.18 -13.42
C ALA A 122 -2.45 -15.28 -14.63
N PHE A 123 -3.44 -15.67 -15.46
CA PHE A 123 -3.91 -14.84 -16.58
C PHE A 123 -4.72 -13.62 -16.12
N PHE A 124 -5.52 -13.76 -15.06
CA PHE A 124 -6.38 -12.71 -14.56
C PHE A 124 -5.63 -11.60 -13.81
N GLY A 125 -4.49 -11.92 -13.20
CA GLY A 125 -3.68 -10.95 -12.43
C GLY A 125 -3.25 -9.70 -13.22
N PRO A 126 -2.58 -9.83 -14.38
CA PRO A 126 -2.20 -8.69 -15.23
C PRO A 126 -3.38 -7.89 -15.78
N LEU A 127 -4.53 -8.54 -15.98
CA LEU A 127 -5.76 -7.92 -16.48
C LEU A 127 -6.38 -7.03 -15.42
N LYS A 128 -6.59 -7.57 -14.20
CA LYS A 128 -7.30 -6.85 -13.13
C LYS A 128 -6.58 -5.58 -12.71
N TYR A 129 -5.27 -5.62 -12.50
CA TYR A 129 -4.52 -4.42 -12.08
C TYR A 129 -4.13 -3.54 -13.27
N GLY A 130 -4.03 -4.10 -14.48
CA GLY A 130 -3.72 -3.33 -15.69
C GLY A 130 -4.88 -2.49 -16.22
N ILE A 131 -6.13 -2.89 -15.97
CA ILE A 131 -7.32 -2.16 -16.46
C ILE A 131 -7.79 -1.06 -15.49
N ILE A 132 -7.55 -1.20 -14.18
CA ILE A 132 -8.00 -0.26 -13.14
C ILE A 132 -7.70 1.20 -13.49
N PRO A 133 -6.43 1.58 -13.77
CA PRO A 133 -6.11 2.98 -13.96
C PRO A 133 -6.62 3.58 -15.28
N SER A 134 -7.41 2.81 -16.04
CA SER A 134 -8.11 3.23 -17.26
C SER A 134 -9.63 3.25 -17.09
N LEU A 135 -10.14 2.68 -15.99
CA LEU A 135 -11.57 2.70 -15.64
C LEU A 135 -11.92 3.84 -14.68
N VAL A 136 -10.98 4.27 -13.85
CA VAL A 136 -11.21 5.26 -12.77
C VAL A 136 -10.30 6.48 -12.93
N HIS A 137 -10.66 7.61 -12.30
CA HIS A 137 -9.78 8.78 -12.29
C HIS A 137 -8.57 8.58 -11.38
N GLU A 138 -7.53 9.39 -11.55
CA GLU A 138 -6.28 9.31 -10.78
C GLU A 138 -6.50 9.42 -9.27
N ASP A 139 -7.43 10.27 -8.83
CA ASP A 139 -7.79 10.44 -7.41
C ASP A 139 -8.61 9.27 -6.83
N GLU A 140 -9.06 8.34 -7.69
CA GLU A 140 -9.81 7.14 -7.31
C GLU A 140 -8.95 5.86 -7.35
N LEU A 141 -7.68 5.94 -7.75
CA LEU A 141 -6.79 4.78 -7.86
C LEU A 141 -6.55 4.07 -6.53
N VAL A 142 -6.31 4.82 -5.45
CA VAL A 142 -6.14 4.25 -4.11
C VAL A 142 -7.44 3.60 -3.62
N PRO A 143 -8.61 4.28 -3.65
CA PRO A 143 -9.90 3.65 -3.35
C PRO A 143 -10.18 2.38 -4.16
N ALA A 144 -9.88 2.38 -5.47
CA ALA A 144 -10.08 1.21 -6.33
C ALA A 144 -9.19 0.03 -5.92
N ASN A 145 -7.90 0.28 -5.64
CA ASN A 145 -6.98 -0.76 -5.17
C ASN A 145 -7.36 -1.26 -3.77
N ALA A 146 -7.76 -0.37 -2.86
CA ALA A 146 -8.26 -0.73 -1.53
C ALA A 146 -9.50 -1.64 -1.64
N ALA A 147 -10.43 -1.31 -2.55
CA ALA A 147 -11.61 -2.13 -2.84
C ALA A 147 -11.20 -3.52 -3.33
N VAL A 148 -10.35 -3.62 -4.35
CA VAL A 148 -9.89 -4.92 -4.88
C VAL A 148 -9.22 -5.76 -3.79
N SER A 149 -8.30 -5.17 -3.01
CA SER A 149 -7.62 -5.87 -1.92
C SER A 149 -8.61 -6.39 -0.88
N MET A 150 -9.49 -5.53 -0.36
CA MET A 150 -10.52 -5.92 0.61
C MET A 150 -11.43 -7.02 0.06
N GLY A 151 -11.86 -6.88 -1.20
CA GLY A 151 -12.69 -7.87 -1.88
C GLY A 151 -11.99 -9.23 -2.00
N THR A 152 -10.71 -9.26 -2.38
CA THR A 152 -9.95 -10.52 -2.49
C THR A 152 -9.83 -11.23 -1.14
N PHE A 153 -9.52 -10.52 -0.05
CA PHE A 153 -9.41 -11.15 1.28
C PHE A 153 -10.77 -11.66 1.77
N LEU A 154 -11.84 -10.88 1.59
CA LEU A 154 -13.18 -11.31 1.96
C LEU A 154 -13.63 -12.54 1.14
N SER A 155 -13.33 -12.56 -0.16
CA SER A 155 -13.57 -13.72 -1.03
C SER A 155 -12.81 -14.96 -0.56
N ILE A 156 -11.54 -14.83 -0.18
CA ILE A 156 -10.73 -15.93 0.35
C ILE A 156 -11.40 -16.50 1.60
N LEU A 157 -11.82 -15.65 2.55
CA LEU A 157 -12.48 -16.09 3.78
C LEU A 157 -13.80 -16.80 3.51
N ILE A 158 -14.70 -16.15 2.77
CA ILE A 158 -16.03 -16.72 2.49
C ILE A 158 -15.87 -18.04 1.73
N GLY A 159 -14.98 -18.09 0.72
CA GLY A 159 -14.72 -19.31 -0.04
C GLY A 159 -14.12 -20.42 0.82
N THR A 160 -13.16 -20.09 1.71
CA THR A 160 -12.54 -21.05 2.62
C THR A 160 -13.54 -21.64 3.60
N ILE A 161 -14.34 -20.79 4.26
CA ILE A 161 -15.36 -21.23 5.22
C ILE A 161 -16.43 -22.05 4.50
N ALA A 162 -16.99 -21.53 3.41
CA ALA A 162 -18.03 -22.23 2.66
C ALA A 162 -17.52 -23.58 2.13
N GLY A 163 -16.30 -23.62 1.58
CA GLY A 163 -15.71 -24.84 1.03
C GLY A 163 -15.49 -25.90 2.10
N GLY A 164 -15.03 -25.51 3.29
CA GLY A 164 -14.84 -26.42 4.42
C GLY A 164 -16.15 -26.90 5.03
N VAL A 165 -17.15 -26.03 5.18
CA VAL A 165 -18.48 -26.39 5.70
C VAL A 165 -19.17 -27.37 4.75
N VAL A 166 -19.21 -27.04 3.45
CA VAL A 166 -19.91 -27.87 2.45
C VAL A 166 -19.23 -29.23 2.28
N ALA A 167 -17.90 -29.30 2.34
CA ALA A 167 -17.15 -30.56 2.23
C ALA A 167 -17.45 -31.56 3.36
N ASN A 168 -18.02 -31.11 4.48
CA ASN A 168 -18.42 -31.96 5.61
C ASN A 168 -19.90 -32.34 5.61
N MET A 169 -20.68 -31.90 4.61
CA MET A 169 -22.11 -32.24 4.49
C MET A 169 -22.33 -33.56 3.75
N GLN A 170 -23.46 -34.23 4.00
CA GLN A 170 -23.80 -35.50 3.33
C GLN A 170 -23.88 -35.36 1.80
N ASN A 171 -24.43 -34.24 1.30
CA ASN A 171 -24.60 -33.96 -0.13
C ASN A 171 -23.47 -33.09 -0.72
N TYR A 172 -22.25 -33.19 -0.17
CA TYR A 172 -21.13 -32.31 -0.53
C TYR A 172 -20.84 -32.25 -2.03
N VAL A 173 -20.87 -33.39 -2.75
CA VAL A 173 -20.60 -33.45 -4.21
C VAL A 173 -21.51 -32.48 -4.97
N THR A 174 -22.83 -32.59 -4.76
CA THR A 174 -23.83 -31.78 -5.43
C THR A 174 -23.70 -30.31 -5.05
N LEU A 175 -23.48 -30.01 -3.77
CA LEU A 175 -23.37 -28.64 -3.29
C LEU A 175 -22.09 -27.96 -3.78
N ILE A 176 -20.96 -28.67 -3.83
CA ILE A 176 -19.70 -28.15 -4.39
C ILE A 176 -19.89 -27.90 -5.89
N ALA A 177 -20.42 -28.86 -6.65
CA ALA A 177 -20.64 -28.73 -8.08
C ALA A 177 -21.55 -27.54 -8.43
N LEU A 178 -22.69 -27.38 -7.71
CA LEU A 178 -23.58 -26.23 -7.89
C LEU A 178 -22.90 -24.91 -7.51
N GLY A 179 -22.11 -24.90 -6.43
CA GLY A 179 -21.37 -23.72 -5.98
C GLY A 179 -20.34 -23.26 -7.02
N ILE A 180 -19.45 -24.15 -7.46
CA ILE A 180 -18.36 -23.77 -8.38
C ILE A 180 -18.88 -23.34 -9.76
N ILE A 181 -19.93 -24.00 -10.27
CA ILE A 181 -20.58 -23.64 -11.53
C ILE A 181 -21.36 -22.32 -11.35
N GLY A 182 -22.11 -22.18 -10.26
CA GLY A 182 -22.89 -20.99 -9.96
C GLY A 182 -22.02 -19.73 -9.85
N PHE A 183 -20.91 -19.80 -9.12
CA PHE A 183 -19.97 -18.69 -9.01
C PHE A 183 -19.29 -18.36 -10.35
N ALA A 184 -18.93 -19.36 -11.15
CA ALA A 184 -18.37 -19.14 -12.49
C ALA A 184 -19.38 -18.44 -13.43
N ILE A 185 -20.65 -18.85 -13.42
CA ILE A 185 -21.72 -18.21 -14.20
C ILE A 185 -21.91 -16.76 -13.76
N LEU A 186 -22.00 -16.51 -12.45
CA LEU A 186 -22.10 -15.14 -11.94
C LEU A 186 -20.88 -14.30 -12.33
N GLY A 187 -19.68 -14.88 -12.29
CA GLY A 187 -18.44 -14.23 -12.73
C GLY A 187 -18.47 -13.83 -14.20
N ILE A 188 -19.04 -14.68 -15.07
CA ILE A 188 -19.29 -14.34 -16.48
C ILE A 188 -20.27 -13.16 -16.55
N LEU A 189 -21.42 -13.25 -15.89
CA LEU A 189 -22.46 -12.22 -15.92
C LEU A 189 -21.94 -10.85 -15.46
N THR A 190 -21.11 -10.80 -14.41
CA THR A 190 -20.49 -9.56 -13.92
C THR A 190 -19.38 -9.05 -14.82
N SER A 191 -18.80 -9.89 -15.69
CA SER A 191 -17.74 -9.50 -16.61
C SER A 191 -18.25 -8.86 -17.91
N LEU A 192 -19.50 -9.15 -18.30
CA LEU A 192 -20.10 -8.62 -19.53
C LEU A 192 -20.16 -7.07 -19.54
N PRO A 193 -20.55 -6.38 -18.44
CA PRO A 193 -20.64 -4.92 -18.42
C PRO A 193 -19.30 -4.20 -18.29
N ILE A 194 -18.16 -4.90 -18.18
CA ILE A 194 -16.83 -4.27 -18.14
C ILE A 194 -16.63 -3.48 -19.43
N LYS A 195 -16.34 -2.19 -19.30
CA LYS A 195 -16.19 -1.28 -20.43
C LYS A 195 -14.87 -1.53 -21.16
N HIS A 196 -14.92 -1.44 -22.49
CA HIS A 196 -13.75 -1.33 -23.34
C HIS A 196 -12.99 -0.03 -23.05
N THR A 197 -11.68 -0.13 -22.92
CA THR A 197 -10.80 1.01 -22.61
C THR A 197 -10.05 1.53 -23.83
N GLY A 198 -9.94 0.73 -24.89
CA GLY A 198 -9.18 1.05 -26.09
C GLY A 198 -7.66 1.01 -25.90
N GLN A 199 -7.16 0.74 -24.69
CA GLN A 199 -5.73 0.63 -24.40
C GLN A 199 -5.18 -0.72 -24.82
N ARG A 200 -4.49 -0.73 -25.95
CA ARG A 200 -3.76 -1.88 -26.50
C ARG A 200 -2.50 -1.44 -27.22
N VAL A 201 -1.47 -2.27 -27.17
CA VAL A 201 -0.21 -2.09 -27.90
C VAL A 201 -0.31 -2.85 -29.22
N LYS A 202 -0.64 -2.14 -30.31
CA LYS A 202 -0.95 -2.74 -31.63
C LYS A 202 0.22 -3.55 -32.20
N ASP A 203 1.43 -3.06 -32.05
CA ASP A 203 2.63 -3.65 -32.66
C ASP A 203 3.30 -4.73 -31.78
N LEU A 204 2.70 -5.07 -30.63
CA LEU A 204 3.23 -6.10 -29.75
C LEU A 204 3.06 -7.50 -30.37
N LYS A 205 4.18 -8.19 -30.58
CA LYS A 205 4.20 -9.60 -30.97
C LYS A 205 4.23 -10.46 -29.70
N VAL A 206 3.29 -11.41 -29.62
CA VAL A 206 3.26 -12.37 -28.50
C VAL A 206 4.35 -13.39 -28.74
N ASP A 207 5.27 -13.50 -27.80
CA ASP A 207 6.26 -14.54 -27.74
C ASP A 207 5.70 -15.69 -26.89
N TRP A 208 5.47 -16.83 -27.53
CA TRP A 208 4.89 -18.04 -26.93
C TRP A 208 5.94 -18.93 -26.27
N THR A 209 7.23 -18.55 -26.31
CA THR A 209 8.26 -19.27 -25.59
C THR A 209 8.14 -19.03 -24.08
N PHE A 210 8.66 -19.96 -23.28
CA PHE A 210 8.51 -19.91 -21.84
C PHE A 210 9.51 -18.96 -21.16
N PHE A 211 10.80 -19.17 -21.44
CA PHE A 211 11.89 -18.57 -20.68
C PHE A 211 12.15 -17.11 -21.04
N ARG A 212 12.13 -16.80 -22.34
CA ARG A 212 12.51 -15.47 -22.83
C ARG A 212 11.51 -14.37 -22.40
N PRO A 213 10.18 -14.55 -22.55
CA PRO A 213 9.17 -13.65 -21.98
C PRO A 213 9.32 -13.39 -20.50
N THR A 214 9.59 -14.46 -19.74
CA THR A 214 9.78 -14.39 -18.30
C THR A 214 10.96 -13.48 -17.96
N LEU A 215 12.12 -13.69 -18.59
CA LEU A 215 13.29 -12.83 -18.39
C LEU A 215 13.05 -11.37 -18.82
N GLN A 216 12.34 -11.15 -19.92
CA GLN A 216 11.99 -9.81 -20.39
C GLN A 216 11.11 -9.06 -19.39
N VAL A 217 10.06 -9.71 -18.89
CA VAL A 217 9.12 -9.13 -17.92
C VAL A 217 9.82 -8.84 -16.58
N LEU A 218 10.73 -9.71 -16.14
CA LEU A 218 11.60 -9.43 -14.99
C LEU A 218 12.53 -8.24 -15.24
N GLY A 219 13.01 -8.04 -16.48
CA GLY A 219 13.75 -6.85 -16.89
C GLY A 219 12.90 -5.57 -16.83
N ILE A 220 11.66 -5.62 -17.34
CA ILE A 220 10.72 -4.49 -17.32
C ILE A 220 10.46 -4.03 -15.88
N THR A 221 10.17 -4.96 -14.96
CA THR A 221 9.94 -4.61 -13.54
C THR A 221 11.14 -3.93 -12.88
N ARG A 222 12.37 -4.16 -13.38
CA ARG A 222 13.62 -3.59 -12.86
C ARG A 222 14.02 -2.28 -13.54
N LYS A 223 13.33 -1.85 -14.62
CA LYS A 223 13.64 -0.65 -15.41
C LYS A 223 13.61 0.63 -14.56
N LYS A 224 12.56 0.79 -13.75
CA LYS A 224 12.39 1.92 -12.82
C LYS A 224 12.63 1.43 -11.39
N LYS A 225 13.65 1.97 -10.72
CA LYS A 225 14.09 1.51 -9.39
C LYS A 225 12.98 1.63 -8.35
N GLU A 226 12.18 2.69 -8.44
CA GLU A 226 11.10 3.00 -7.53
C GLU A 226 9.95 2.00 -7.68
N VAL A 227 9.58 1.66 -8.92
CA VAL A 227 8.58 0.62 -9.20
C VAL A 227 9.08 -0.73 -8.70
N PHE A 228 10.35 -1.07 -8.96
CA PHE A 228 10.94 -2.33 -8.51
C PHE A 228 10.94 -2.48 -6.99
N ARG A 229 11.20 -1.39 -6.24
CA ARG A 229 11.11 -1.40 -4.76
C ARG A 229 9.70 -1.74 -4.28
N SER A 230 8.67 -1.18 -4.93
CA SER A 230 7.27 -1.51 -4.61
C SER A 230 6.93 -2.95 -5.01
N VAL A 231 7.47 -3.48 -6.12
CA VAL A 231 7.33 -4.89 -6.48
C VAL A 231 7.95 -5.80 -5.40
N LEU A 232 9.17 -5.51 -4.95
CA LEU A 232 9.81 -6.28 -3.88
C LEU A 232 9.03 -6.22 -2.57
N GLY A 233 8.48 -5.06 -2.21
CA GLY A 233 7.65 -4.96 -1.03
C GLY A 233 6.33 -5.75 -1.16
N ILE A 234 5.65 -5.69 -2.30
CA ILE A 234 4.49 -6.56 -2.57
C ILE A 234 4.88 -8.04 -2.43
N SER A 235 6.02 -8.45 -2.99
CA SER A 235 6.51 -9.83 -2.87
C SER A 235 6.83 -10.21 -1.44
N TRP A 236 7.39 -9.28 -0.65
CA TRP A 236 7.62 -9.48 0.78
C TRP A 236 6.31 -9.69 1.56
N PHE A 237 5.25 -8.93 1.24
CA PHE A 237 3.93 -9.16 1.83
C PHE A 237 3.43 -10.57 1.56
N TRP A 238 3.60 -11.09 0.34
CA TRP A 238 3.21 -12.47 0.01
C TRP A 238 4.09 -13.51 0.69
N PHE A 239 5.41 -13.26 0.84
CA PHE A 239 6.28 -14.10 1.66
C PHE A 239 5.76 -14.18 3.11
N PHE A 240 5.55 -13.01 3.73
CA PHE A 240 5.12 -12.92 5.12
C PHE A 240 3.75 -13.55 5.33
N GLY A 241 2.79 -13.25 4.46
CA GLY A 241 1.45 -13.85 4.49
C GLY A 241 1.46 -15.37 4.29
N ALA A 242 2.22 -15.88 3.32
CA ALA A 242 2.34 -17.32 3.09
C ALA A 242 2.99 -18.03 4.28
N ALA A 243 4.04 -17.45 4.88
CA ALA A 243 4.70 -18.01 6.05
C ALA A 243 3.73 -18.09 7.24
N ILE A 244 3.03 -17.00 7.57
CA ILE A 244 2.09 -16.95 8.71
C ILE A 244 0.93 -17.89 8.49
N LEU A 245 0.27 -17.83 7.33
CA LEU A 245 -0.89 -18.69 7.05
C LEU A 245 -0.52 -20.18 7.05
N SER A 246 0.72 -20.52 6.73
CA SER A 246 1.19 -21.92 6.79
C SER A 246 1.35 -22.45 8.22
N VAL A 247 1.72 -21.58 9.18
CA VAL A 247 1.91 -21.98 10.59
C VAL A 247 0.68 -21.72 11.45
N LEU A 248 -0.23 -20.83 11.04
CA LEU A 248 -1.36 -20.37 11.85
C LEU A 248 -2.29 -21.51 12.33
N PRO A 249 -2.66 -22.52 11.51
CA PRO A 249 -3.47 -23.64 12.00
C PRO A 249 -2.78 -24.44 13.10
N ALA A 250 -1.48 -24.70 12.95
CA ALA A 250 -0.68 -25.40 13.93
C ALA A 250 -0.42 -24.53 15.18
N TYR A 251 -0.26 -23.21 15.02
CA TYR A 251 -0.20 -22.28 16.15
C TYR A 251 -1.50 -22.36 16.98
N CYS A 252 -2.67 -22.33 16.31
CA CYS A 252 -3.96 -22.47 16.97
C CYS A 252 -4.05 -23.78 17.77
N LYS A 253 -3.74 -24.91 17.12
CA LYS A 253 -3.95 -26.23 17.71
C LYS A 253 -2.87 -26.63 18.71
N ASP A 254 -1.61 -26.45 18.35
CA ASP A 254 -0.47 -27.07 19.04
C ASP A 254 0.21 -26.10 20.02
N VAL A 255 0.00 -24.78 19.90
CA VAL A 255 0.59 -23.77 20.81
C VAL A 255 -0.45 -23.24 21.78
N VAL A 256 -1.61 -22.80 21.28
CA VAL A 256 -2.65 -22.19 22.13
C VAL A 256 -3.84 -23.11 22.40
N TYR A 257 -3.75 -24.37 21.95
CA TYR A 257 -4.73 -25.44 22.20
C TYR A 257 -6.18 -25.10 21.83
N GLY A 258 -6.40 -24.27 20.82
CA GLY A 258 -7.74 -23.95 20.30
C GLY A 258 -8.29 -25.00 19.35
N ASP A 259 -9.60 -25.22 19.37
CA ASP A 259 -10.29 -26.12 18.45
C ASP A 259 -10.38 -25.56 17.00
N GLY A 260 -11.00 -26.32 16.09
CA GLY A 260 -11.16 -25.89 14.70
C GLY A 260 -12.00 -24.62 14.52
N LYS A 261 -12.90 -24.30 15.47
CA LYS A 261 -13.69 -23.07 15.43
C LYS A 261 -12.83 -21.87 15.84
N VAL A 262 -11.93 -22.03 16.81
CA VAL A 262 -10.91 -21.03 17.15
C VAL A 262 -10.00 -20.78 15.93
N GLY A 263 -9.55 -21.83 15.24
CA GLY A 263 -8.76 -21.68 14.01
C GLY A 263 -9.51 -20.91 12.90
N THR A 264 -10.81 -21.16 12.75
CA THR A 264 -11.67 -20.40 11.82
C THR A 264 -11.80 -18.93 12.25
N MET A 265 -11.93 -18.67 13.56
CA MET A 265 -11.97 -17.32 14.11
C MET A 265 -10.65 -16.56 13.85
N PHE A 266 -9.50 -17.23 13.93
CA PHE A 266 -8.20 -16.63 13.60
C PHE A 266 -8.17 -16.16 12.14
N LEU A 267 -8.57 -17.03 11.21
CA LEU A 267 -8.64 -16.68 9.78
C LEU A 267 -9.64 -15.54 9.50
N ALA A 268 -10.78 -15.53 10.21
CA ALA A 268 -11.77 -14.47 10.10
C ALA A 268 -11.21 -13.12 10.58
N MET A 269 -10.59 -13.09 11.77
CA MET A 269 -9.97 -11.87 12.31
C MET A 269 -8.85 -11.35 11.41
N PHE A 270 -8.00 -12.24 10.89
CA PHE A 270 -6.96 -11.87 9.93
C PHE A 270 -7.55 -11.24 8.66
N THR A 271 -8.65 -11.79 8.14
CA THR A 271 -9.32 -11.25 6.95
C THR A 271 -9.95 -9.89 7.22
N ILE A 272 -10.68 -9.75 8.33
CA ILE A 272 -11.35 -8.50 8.71
C ILE A 272 -10.30 -7.40 8.90
N GLY A 273 -9.18 -7.71 9.55
CA GLY A 273 -8.11 -6.74 9.73
C GLY A 273 -7.48 -6.31 8.40
N MET A 274 -7.20 -7.22 7.46
CA MET A 274 -6.75 -6.85 6.09
C MET A 274 -7.71 -5.88 5.40
N GLY A 275 -9.02 -6.11 5.52
CA GLY A 275 -10.06 -5.24 4.99
C GLY A 275 -10.06 -3.85 5.65
N LEU A 276 -9.98 -3.80 6.98
CA LEU A 276 -9.90 -2.55 7.72
C LEU A 276 -8.63 -1.76 7.39
N GLY A 277 -7.47 -2.41 7.29
CA GLY A 277 -6.21 -1.79 6.88
C GLY A 277 -6.27 -1.18 5.48
N SER A 278 -6.91 -1.88 4.55
CA SER A 278 -7.16 -1.36 3.19
C SER A 278 -8.05 -0.11 3.22
N PHE A 279 -9.08 -0.09 4.07
CA PHE A 279 -9.95 1.07 4.27
C PHE A 279 -9.23 2.25 4.96
N ILE A 280 -8.41 1.98 5.98
CA ILE A 280 -7.57 2.99 6.64
C ILE A 280 -6.64 3.65 5.61
N THR A 281 -6.08 2.86 4.70
CA THR A 281 -5.25 3.38 3.60
C THR A 281 -6.00 4.37 2.73
N GLU A 282 -7.23 4.06 2.30
CA GLU A 282 -8.08 5.00 1.53
C GLU A 282 -8.21 6.34 2.26
N LYS A 283 -8.48 6.30 3.56
CA LYS A 283 -8.71 7.50 4.38
C LYS A 283 -7.45 8.32 4.60
N LEU A 284 -6.35 7.66 4.95
CA LEU A 284 -5.10 8.34 5.28
C LEU A 284 -4.35 8.83 4.04
N SER A 285 -4.56 8.22 2.88
CA SER A 285 -3.84 8.59 1.65
C SER A 285 -4.35 9.90 1.01
N GLY A 286 -5.47 10.46 1.48
CA GLY A 286 -5.95 11.77 1.00
C GLY A 286 -6.19 11.83 -0.52
N LYS A 287 -6.63 10.72 -1.12
CA LYS A 287 -6.81 10.54 -2.59
C LYS A 287 -5.52 10.59 -3.44
N ARG A 288 -4.36 10.39 -2.84
CA ARG A 288 -3.05 10.39 -3.52
C ARG A 288 -2.31 9.11 -3.22
N VAL A 289 -1.30 8.75 -4.01
CA VAL A 289 -0.47 7.57 -3.70
C VAL A 289 0.49 7.89 -2.56
N GLU A 290 0.29 7.23 -1.42
CA GLU A 290 1.03 7.49 -0.19
C GLU A 290 1.86 6.28 0.24
N VAL A 291 3.03 6.09 -0.38
CA VAL A 291 3.97 5.03 0.03
C VAL A 291 4.65 5.30 1.37
N GLY A 292 4.53 6.52 1.92
CA GLY A 292 5.13 6.90 3.20
C GLY A 292 4.63 6.07 4.39
N MET A 293 3.43 5.49 4.31
CA MET A 293 2.88 4.63 5.37
C MET A 293 3.46 3.21 5.40
N VAL A 294 4.07 2.75 4.30
CA VAL A 294 4.54 1.37 4.14
C VAL A 294 5.53 0.94 5.22
N PRO A 295 6.59 1.72 5.56
CA PRO A 295 7.54 1.30 6.59
C PRO A 295 6.93 1.22 7.99
N ILE A 296 5.97 2.10 8.29
CA ILE A 296 5.26 2.15 9.58
C ILE A 296 4.36 0.91 9.72
N ALA A 297 3.60 0.61 8.66
CA ALA A 297 2.78 -0.58 8.59
C ALA A 297 3.64 -1.86 8.75
N CYS A 298 4.79 -1.92 8.06
CA CYS A 298 5.73 -3.03 8.19
C CYS A 298 6.30 -3.17 9.61
N LEU A 299 6.58 -2.05 10.29
CA LEU A 299 7.00 -2.07 11.68
C LEU A 299 5.88 -2.60 12.59
N GLY A 300 4.65 -2.14 12.39
CA GLY A 300 3.47 -2.63 13.10
C GLY A 300 3.29 -4.15 12.96
N MET A 301 3.40 -4.69 11.74
CA MET A 301 3.40 -6.14 11.50
C MET A 301 4.46 -6.87 12.32
N SER A 302 5.65 -6.27 12.50
CA SER A 302 6.72 -6.86 13.31
C SER A 302 6.41 -6.83 14.80
N LEU A 303 5.93 -5.69 15.32
CA LEU A 303 5.64 -5.51 16.74
C LEU A 303 4.54 -6.46 17.23
N PHE A 304 3.43 -6.55 16.50
CA PHE A 304 2.35 -7.48 16.85
C PHE A 304 2.73 -8.94 16.61
N MET A 305 3.64 -9.24 15.67
CA MET A 305 4.19 -10.59 15.52
C MET A 305 5.11 -10.99 16.67
N LEU A 306 5.93 -10.06 17.18
CA LEU A 306 6.74 -10.28 18.38
C LEU A 306 5.83 -10.52 19.60
N ASP A 307 4.72 -9.79 19.70
CA ASP A 307 3.75 -9.97 20.78
C ASP A 307 3.06 -11.34 20.69
N LEU A 308 2.64 -11.74 19.49
CA LEU A 308 2.07 -13.06 19.23
C LEU A 308 3.06 -14.19 19.56
N PHE A 309 4.35 -14.02 19.20
CA PHE A 309 5.42 -14.91 19.64
C PHE A 309 5.44 -15.02 21.17
N TRP A 310 5.40 -13.89 21.88
CA TRP A 310 5.44 -13.86 23.34
C TRP A 310 4.24 -14.59 23.95
N VAL A 311 3.04 -14.38 23.41
CA VAL A 311 1.82 -15.09 23.84
C VAL A 311 2.00 -16.60 23.70
N GLY A 312 2.49 -17.07 22.54
CA GLY A 312 2.71 -18.50 22.31
C GLY A 312 3.84 -19.08 23.15
N TYR A 313 4.91 -18.32 23.36
CA TYR A 313 6.05 -18.73 24.18
C TYR A 313 5.70 -18.84 25.67
N SER A 314 4.86 -17.94 26.18
CA SER A 314 4.38 -17.94 27.57
C SER A 314 3.13 -18.78 27.79
N TRP A 315 2.71 -19.60 26.83
CA TRP A 315 1.47 -20.38 26.95
C TRP A 315 1.69 -21.62 27.82
N GLU A 316 1.36 -21.51 29.11
CA GLU A 316 1.60 -22.59 30.08
C GLU A 316 0.42 -23.56 30.23
N ILE A 317 -0.79 -23.15 29.81
CA ILE A 317 -2.01 -23.91 30.04
C ILE A 317 -2.16 -24.99 28.96
N GLN A 318 -1.97 -26.25 29.35
CA GLN A 318 -2.27 -27.41 28.52
C GLN A 318 -3.59 -28.06 28.97
N PRO A 319 -4.69 -27.87 28.23
CA PRO A 319 -5.96 -28.45 28.61
C PRO A 319 -6.05 -29.93 28.23
N VAL A 320 -6.95 -30.67 28.88
CA VAL A 320 -7.25 -32.07 28.52
C VAL A 320 -7.94 -32.15 27.14
N THR A 321 -8.76 -31.15 26.82
CA THR A 321 -9.45 -31.00 25.54
C THR A 321 -9.16 -29.62 24.95
N LEU A 322 -9.14 -29.51 23.62
CA LEU A 322 -8.93 -28.21 22.97
C LEU A 322 -10.00 -27.19 23.41
N PHE A 323 -9.57 -25.95 23.60
CA PHE A 323 -10.43 -24.84 23.98
C PHE A 323 -11.45 -24.53 22.89
N THR A 324 -12.70 -24.42 23.33
CA THR A 324 -13.77 -23.84 22.53
C THR A 324 -13.58 -22.33 22.39
N VAL A 325 -14.34 -21.70 21.48
CA VAL A 325 -14.31 -20.24 21.29
C VAL A 325 -14.63 -19.48 22.58
N GLU A 326 -15.58 -19.96 23.37
CA GLU A 326 -15.99 -19.30 24.62
C GLU A 326 -14.86 -19.34 25.66
N GLU A 327 -14.28 -20.52 25.89
CA GLU A 327 -13.16 -20.69 26.82
C GLU A 327 -11.93 -19.88 26.35
N PHE A 328 -11.67 -19.88 25.04
CA PHE A 328 -10.57 -19.13 24.46
C PHE A 328 -10.71 -17.61 24.68
N LEU A 329 -11.91 -17.08 24.50
CA LEU A 329 -12.21 -15.65 24.71
C LEU A 329 -12.28 -15.27 26.19
N ALA A 330 -12.51 -16.21 27.10
CA ALA A 330 -12.44 -15.96 28.54
C ALA A 330 -10.99 -15.73 29.02
N MET A 331 -9.99 -16.20 28.26
CA MET A 331 -8.58 -16.06 28.60
C MET A 331 -7.99 -14.72 28.08
N PRO A 332 -7.35 -13.91 28.94
CA PRO A 332 -6.67 -12.68 28.50
C PRO A 332 -5.62 -12.93 27.40
N ALA A 333 -4.89 -14.04 27.49
CA ALA A 333 -3.90 -14.44 26.48
C ALA A 333 -4.56 -14.77 25.12
N GLY A 334 -5.75 -15.35 25.13
CA GLY A 334 -6.52 -15.65 23.91
C GLY A 334 -7.00 -14.37 23.21
N ILE A 335 -7.56 -13.42 23.98
CA ILE A 335 -7.93 -12.10 23.44
C ILE A 335 -6.72 -11.38 22.86
N ARG A 336 -5.57 -11.42 23.56
CA ARG A 336 -4.32 -10.81 23.10
C ARG A 336 -3.84 -11.41 21.78
N ALA A 337 -3.82 -12.74 21.65
CA ALA A 337 -3.46 -13.41 20.39
C ALA A 337 -4.37 -13.00 19.22
N LEU A 338 -5.68 -12.89 19.45
CA LEU A 338 -6.63 -12.43 18.43
C LEU A 338 -6.38 -10.98 18.03
N PHE A 339 -6.11 -10.12 19.01
CA PHE A 339 -5.79 -8.72 18.79
C PHE A 339 -4.49 -8.58 17.98
N ASP A 340 -3.45 -9.34 18.31
CA ASP A 340 -2.19 -9.33 17.57
C ASP A 340 -2.39 -9.77 16.13
N LEU A 341 -3.09 -10.90 15.91
CA LEU A 341 -3.39 -11.39 14.57
C LEU A 341 -4.19 -10.38 13.74
N PHE A 342 -5.21 -9.78 14.36
CA PHE A 342 -5.98 -8.70 13.77
C PHE A 342 -5.08 -7.52 13.40
N MET A 343 -4.24 -7.04 14.31
CA MET A 343 -3.39 -5.88 14.07
C MET A 343 -2.25 -6.15 13.08
N ILE A 344 -1.68 -7.36 13.04
CA ILE A 344 -0.76 -7.81 11.99
C ILE A 344 -1.43 -7.62 10.62
N SER A 345 -2.69 -8.07 10.49
CA SER A 345 -3.42 -7.97 9.23
C SER A 345 -3.91 -6.56 8.89
N VAL A 346 -4.31 -5.74 9.87
CA VAL A 346 -4.57 -4.30 9.66
C VAL A 346 -3.33 -3.61 9.09
N CYS A 347 -2.18 -3.86 9.70
CA CYS A 347 -0.92 -3.33 9.20
C CYS A 347 -0.59 -3.90 7.80
N GLY A 348 -0.87 -5.18 7.55
CA GLY A 348 -0.74 -5.79 6.22
C GLY A 348 -1.57 -5.09 5.13
N GLY A 349 -2.81 -4.71 5.44
CA GLY A 349 -3.66 -3.91 4.55
C GLY A 349 -3.07 -2.53 4.25
N CYS A 350 -2.57 -1.84 5.28
CA CYS A 350 -1.86 -0.55 5.16
C CYS A 350 -0.54 -0.65 4.40
N TYR A 351 0.08 -1.83 4.40
CA TYR A 351 1.32 -2.10 3.71
C TYR A 351 1.11 -2.35 2.22
N ILE A 352 0.13 -3.18 1.85
CA ILE A 352 0.00 -3.72 0.49
C ILE A 352 -0.66 -2.76 -0.51
N VAL A 353 -1.66 -1.99 -0.07
CA VAL A 353 -2.47 -1.13 -0.97
C VAL A 353 -1.63 -0.02 -1.63
N PRO A 354 -0.84 0.80 -0.89
CA PRO A 354 -0.10 1.89 -1.52
C PRO A 354 0.92 1.41 -2.54
N GLN A 355 1.48 0.22 -2.35
CA GLN A 355 2.51 -0.33 -3.24
C GLN A 355 1.93 -0.77 -4.58
N TYR A 356 0.77 -1.42 -4.59
CA TYR A 356 0.09 -1.74 -5.85
C TYR A 356 -0.30 -0.49 -6.62
N THR A 357 -0.81 0.53 -5.91
CA THR A 357 -1.13 1.80 -6.55
C THR A 357 0.12 2.48 -7.11
N TYR A 358 1.23 2.43 -6.38
CA TYR A 358 2.51 2.97 -6.85
C TYR A 358 3.06 2.23 -8.08
N VAL A 359 2.93 0.90 -8.14
CA VAL A 359 3.31 0.14 -9.34
C VAL A 359 2.44 0.55 -10.53
N GLN A 360 1.14 0.78 -10.34
CA GLN A 360 0.23 1.19 -11.42
C GLN A 360 0.54 2.60 -11.93
N GLU A 361 0.77 3.55 -11.03
CA GLU A 361 1.05 4.95 -11.38
C GLU A 361 2.47 5.12 -11.95
N GLY A 362 3.46 4.42 -11.39
CA GLY A 362 4.86 4.54 -11.79
C GLY A 362 5.22 3.80 -13.08
N SER A 363 4.38 2.87 -13.55
CA SER A 363 4.64 2.08 -14.75
C SER A 363 4.19 2.79 -16.02
N ASP A 364 4.94 2.59 -17.11
CA ASP A 364 4.54 3.09 -18.42
C ASP A 364 3.25 2.37 -18.87
N ARG A 365 2.27 3.10 -19.41
CA ARG A 365 0.95 2.53 -19.76
C ARG A 365 1.02 1.39 -20.78
N GLU A 366 2.03 1.40 -21.64
CA GLU A 366 2.28 0.35 -22.66
C GLU A 366 2.93 -0.92 -22.10
N GLU A 367 3.49 -0.86 -20.88
CA GLU A 367 4.18 -1.97 -20.23
C GLU A 367 3.52 -2.34 -18.90
N LEU A 368 2.38 -1.75 -18.57
CA LEU A 368 1.74 -1.88 -17.25
C LEU A 368 1.34 -3.33 -16.97
N SER A 369 0.63 -4.02 -17.88
CA SER A 369 0.22 -5.41 -17.60
C SER A 369 1.41 -6.35 -17.57
N ARG A 370 2.44 -6.13 -18.40
CA ARG A 370 3.71 -6.85 -18.29
C ARG A 370 4.44 -6.58 -16.97
N THR A 371 4.40 -5.35 -16.45
CA THR A 371 4.97 -5.04 -15.13
C THR A 371 4.24 -5.79 -14.01
N ILE A 372 2.90 -5.82 -14.05
CA ILE A 372 2.10 -6.61 -13.09
C ILE A 372 2.36 -8.12 -13.23
N ALA A 373 2.54 -8.62 -14.46
CA ALA A 373 2.94 -10.01 -14.68
C ALA A 373 4.28 -10.34 -14.02
N GLY A 374 5.26 -9.44 -14.12
CA GLY A 374 6.55 -9.61 -13.46
C GLY A 374 6.44 -9.55 -11.94
N ASN A 375 5.59 -8.67 -11.42
CA ASN A 375 5.23 -8.63 -10.01
C ASN A 375 4.67 -9.98 -9.54
N ASN A 376 3.78 -10.61 -10.30
CA ASN A 376 3.22 -11.92 -9.94
C ASN A 376 4.29 -13.03 -9.89
N ILE A 377 5.28 -12.99 -10.78
CA ILE A 377 6.40 -13.95 -10.77
C ILE A 377 7.26 -13.75 -9.51
N TRP A 378 7.60 -12.50 -9.18
CA TRP A 378 8.30 -12.18 -7.93
C TRP A 378 7.54 -12.63 -6.69
N ASN A 379 6.23 -12.37 -6.64
CA ASN A 379 5.38 -12.79 -5.52
C ASN A 379 5.39 -14.31 -5.38
N SER A 380 5.29 -15.04 -6.49
CA SER A 380 5.28 -16.50 -6.49
C SER A 380 6.61 -17.07 -6.00
N LEU A 381 7.73 -16.47 -6.43
CA LEU A 381 9.06 -16.83 -5.91
C LEU A 381 9.12 -16.65 -4.39
N PHE A 382 8.64 -15.51 -3.89
CA PHE A 382 8.65 -15.19 -2.46
C PHE A 382 7.75 -16.14 -1.65
N MET A 383 6.58 -16.53 -2.16
CA MET A 383 5.73 -17.53 -1.50
C MET A 383 6.40 -18.90 -1.42
N VAL A 384 7.10 -19.34 -2.48
CA VAL A 384 7.86 -20.61 -2.46
C VAL A 384 9.00 -20.53 -1.45
N VAL A 385 9.75 -19.42 -1.43
CA VAL A 385 10.83 -19.21 -0.47
C VAL A 385 10.27 -19.21 0.96
N ALA A 386 9.10 -18.61 1.21
CA ALA A 386 8.42 -18.66 2.50
C ALA A 386 8.10 -20.09 2.95
N ALA A 387 7.45 -20.87 2.08
CA ALA A 387 7.09 -22.26 2.38
C ALA A 387 8.33 -23.12 2.69
N VAL A 388 9.40 -22.99 1.89
CA VAL A 388 10.67 -23.69 2.13
C VAL A 388 11.32 -23.24 3.44
N SER A 389 11.30 -21.94 3.75
CA SER A 389 11.89 -21.39 4.97
C SER A 389 11.17 -21.89 6.22
N VAL A 390 9.83 -21.89 6.21
CA VAL A 390 9.02 -22.44 7.31
C VAL A 390 9.28 -23.93 7.48
N MET A 391 9.34 -24.70 6.38
CA MET A 391 9.63 -26.13 6.42
C MET A 391 11.00 -26.42 7.05
N LEU A 392 12.04 -25.68 6.65
CA LEU A 392 13.39 -25.83 7.20
C LEU A 392 13.49 -25.43 8.68
N MET A 393 12.68 -24.45 9.10
CA MET A 393 12.62 -23.98 10.48
C MET A 393 11.68 -24.79 11.37
N GLY A 394 10.94 -25.77 10.83
CA GLY A 394 10.01 -26.61 11.57
C GLY A 394 10.54 -27.16 12.91
N PRO A 395 11.78 -27.68 12.97
CA PRO A 395 12.37 -28.18 14.23
C PRO A 395 12.55 -27.12 15.33
N LEU A 396 12.54 -25.83 15.02
CA LEU A 396 12.72 -24.74 15.99
C LEU A 396 11.45 -24.46 16.82
N GLY A 397 10.31 -25.04 16.43
CA GLY A 397 9.01 -24.78 17.03
C GLY A 397 8.34 -23.50 16.52
N ILE A 398 7.01 -23.49 16.53
CA ILE A 398 6.20 -22.43 15.92
C ILE A 398 6.45 -21.05 16.53
N PRO A 399 6.54 -20.87 17.88
CA PRO A 399 6.85 -19.55 18.45
C PRO A 399 8.18 -18.99 17.90
N THR A 400 9.24 -19.81 17.83
CA THR A 400 10.54 -19.39 17.29
C THR A 400 10.43 -18.98 15.81
N ILE A 401 9.60 -19.66 15.02
CA ILE A 401 9.33 -19.27 13.64
C ILE A 401 8.72 -17.86 13.59
N LEU A 402 7.73 -17.55 14.44
CA LEU A 402 7.12 -16.23 14.52
C LEU A 402 8.14 -15.15 14.94
N LEU A 403 9.02 -15.45 15.90
CA LEU A 403 10.11 -14.56 16.29
C LEU A 403 11.04 -14.24 15.12
N CYS A 404 11.51 -15.27 14.40
CA CYS A 404 12.36 -15.09 13.22
C CYS A 404 11.66 -14.23 12.15
N LEU A 405 10.39 -14.52 11.85
CA LEU A 405 9.62 -13.73 10.88
C LEU A 405 9.48 -12.27 11.32
N ALA A 406 9.24 -12.02 12.62
CA ALA A 406 9.13 -10.68 13.15
C ALA A 406 10.44 -9.88 13.05
N LEU A 407 11.57 -10.52 13.36
CA LEU A 407 12.90 -9.89 13.26
C LEU A 407 13.27 -9.58 11.82
N VAL A 408 13.07 -10.52 10.89
CA VAL A 408 13.34 -10.26 9.46
C VAL A 408 12.40 -9.18 8.93
N ASN A 409 11.12 -9.19 9.32
CA ASN A 409 10.18 -8.14 8.94
C ASN A 409 10.56 -6.76 9.50
N ALA A 410 11.16 -6.68 10.70
CA ALA A 410 11.70 -5.44 11.24
C ALA A 410 12.89 -4.91 10.41
N VAL A 411 13.76 -5.79 9.92
CA VAL A 411 14.83 -5.42 8.98
C VAL A 411 14.23 -4.91 7.67
N VAL A 412 13.21 -5.57 7.13
CA VAL A 412 12.53 -5.11 5.90
C VAL A 412 11.82 -3.77 6.12
N SER A 413 11.25 -3.52 7.31
CA SER A 413 10.71 -2.22 7.68
C SER A 413 11.79 -1.13 7.63
N LEU A 414 12.99 -1.39 8.18
CA LEU A 414 14.11 -0.46 8.12
C LEU A 414 14.58 -0.19 6.67
N LEU A 415 14.71 -1.24 5.86
CA LEU A 415 15.08 -1.11 4.44
C LEU A 415 14.04 -0.33 3.63
N SER A 416 12.75 -0.57 3.92
CA SER A 416 11.63 0.17 3.34
C SER A 416 11.68 1.64 3.75
N TYR A 417 11.98 1.93 5.02
CA TYR A 417 12.14 3.29 5.51
C TYR A 417 13.27 4.04 4.81
N ILE A 418 14.44 3.40 4.66
CA ILE A 418 15.57 4.00 3.92
C ILE A 418 15.19 4.28 2.46
N SER A 419 14.36 3.42 1.85
CA SER A 419 13.91 3.55 0.47
C SER A 419 12.87 4.66 0.26
N TYR A 420 12.04 4.93 1.28
CA TYR A 420 10.91 5.86 1.24
C TYR A 420 11.02 7.02 2.24
N SER A 421 12.22 7.33 2.76
CA SER A 421 12.40 8.23 3.91
C SER A 421 11.72 9.59 3.73
N GLU A 422 11.87 10.22 2.56
CA GLU A 422 11.22 11.50 2.21
C GLU A 422 9.69 11.41 2.25
N PHE A 423 9.12 10.29 1.76
CA PHE A 423 7.67 10.05 1.78
C PHE A 423 7.17 9.71 3.19
N THR A 424 7.90 8.89 3.95
CA THR A 424 7.51 8.51 5.32
C THR A 424 7.54 9.70 6.27
N LEU A 425 8.54 10.58 6.15
CA LEU A 425 8.59 11.81 6.94
C LEU A 425 7.42 12.73 6.60
N ARG A 426 7.11 12.91 5.32
CA ARG A 426 5.94 13.68 4.87
C ARG A 426 4.63 13.10 5.39
N PHE A 427 4.46 11.79 5.30
CA PHE A 427 3.28 11.10 5.80
C PHE A 427 3.09 11.30 7.30
N TRP A 428 4.16 11.12 8.08
CA TRP A 428 4.11 11.38 9.52
C TRP A 428 3.77 12.83 9.85
N GLN A 429 4.33 13.80 9.12
CA GLN A 429 3.96 15.21 9.28
C GLN A 429 2.48 15.41 8.99
N MET A 430 1.96 14.86 7.91
CA MET A 430 0.54 14.94 7.57
C MET A 430 -0.35 14.34 8.67
N VAL A 431 0.00 13.16 9.21
CA VAL A 431 -0.76 12.53 10.30
C VAL A 431 -0.74 13.41 11.55
N VAL A 432 0.45 13.83 12.00
CA VAL A 432 0.62 14.66 13.21
C VAL A 432 -0.14 15.98 13.06
N MET A 433 0.03 16.69 11.94
CA MET A 433 -0.63 17.98 11.74
C MET A 433 -2.14 17.86 11.69
N ASN A 434 -2.71 16.83 11.05
CA ASN A 434 -4.16 16.65 11.00
C ASN A 434 -4.77 16.20 12.34
N ILE A 435 -4.00 15.54 13.21
CA ILE A 435 -4.42 15.19 14.57
C ILE A 435 -4.46 16.45 15.45
N PHE A 436 -3.37 17.23 15.48
CA PHE A 436 -3.23 18.34 16.43
C PHE A 436 -3.77 19.68 15.92
N TYR A 437 -4.01 19.82 14.62
CA TYR A 437 -4.49 21.04 13.97
C TYR A 437 -5.70 20.77 13.09
N LYS A 438 -6.41 21.85 12.73
CA LYS A 438 -7.41 21.82 11.66
C LYS A 438 -6.78 22.47 10.43
N VAL A 439 -6.21 21.66 9.55
CA VAL A 439 -5.53 22.14 8.34
C VAL A 439 -6.55 22.25 7.20
N GLU A 440 -6.67 23.44 6.63
CA GLU A 440 -7.51 23.72 5.46
C GLU A 440 -6.58 24.09 4.30
N VAL A 441 -6.67 23.36 3.19
CA VAL A 441 -5.82 23.55 2.02
C VAL A 441 -6.67 23.96 0.84
N GLU A 442 -6.38 25.12 0.26
CA GLU A 442 -7.01 25.65 -0.95
C GLU A 442 -6.00 25.64 -2.10
N GLY A 443 -6.43 25.23 -3.30
CA GLY A 443 -5.58 25.20 -4.50
C GLY A 443 -4.55 24.06 -4.55
N ALA A 444 -4.79 22.95 -3.86
CA ALA A 444 -3.88 21.80 -3.82
C ALA A 444 -3.59 21.19 -5.20
N GLU A 445 -4.54 21.35 -6.13
CA GLU A 445 -4.46 20.99 -7.55
C GLU A 445 -3.48 21.83 -8.36
N ASN A 446 -3.07 23.01 -7.84
CA ASN A 446 -2.09 23.86 -8.50
C ASN A 446 -0.65 23.33 -8.38
N ILE A 447 -0.40 22.32 -7.54
CA ILE A 447 0.94 21.74 -7.38
C ILE A 447 1.26 20.80 -8.56
N PRO A 448 2.33 21.06 -9.33
CA PRO A 448 2.73 20.17 -10.42
C PRO A 448 3.12 18.76 -9.93
N LEU A 449 2.47 17.74 -10.50
CA LEU A 449 2.77 16.33 -10.20
C LEU A 449 4.14 15.87 -10.75
N ASN A 450 4.61 16.52 -11.83
CA ASN A 450 5.85 16.17 -12.52
C ASN A 450 6.76 17.39 -12.72
N GLY A 451 8.06 17.13 -12.88
CA GLY A 451 9.08 18.15 -13.13
C GLY A 451 9.50 18.95 -11.89
N PRO A 452 10.58 19.73 -11.97
CA PRO A 452 11.05 20.57 -10.87
C PRO A 452 10.24 21.87 -10.78
N PHE A 453 10.04 22.37 -9.56
CA PHE A 453 9.49 23.69 -9.29
C PHE A 453 9.92 24.19 -7.91
N VAL A 454 9.78 25.50 -7.70
CA VAL A 454 10.09 26.15 -6.42
C VAL A 454 8.79 26.50 -5.71
N ILE A 455 8.66 26.13 -4.44
CA ILE A 455 7.64 26.64 -3.53
C ILE A 455 8.22 27.82 -2.77
N ALA A 456 7.50 28.95 -2.80
CA ALA A 456 7.85 30.14 -2.03
C ALA A 456 6.69 30.52 -1.10
N SER A 457 6.98 30.66 0.20
CA SER A 457 5.98 30.97 1.23
C SER A 457 6.44 32.03 2.22
N ASN A 458 5.50 32.66 2.93
CA ASN A 458 5.78 33.45 4.14
C ASN A 458 6.27 32.57 5.30
N HIS A 459 7.02 33.16 6.25
CA HIS A 459 7.63 32.44 7.38
C HIS A 459 7.35 33.09 8.74
N VAL A 460 6.35 32.57 9.45
CA VAL A 460 5.83 33.09 10.73
C VAL A 460 6.08 32.15 11.93
N SER A 461 6.43 30.90 11.71
CA SER A 461 6.63 29.88 12.75
C SER A 461 7.68 28.82 12.36
N PHE A 462 8.24 28.15 13.37
CA PHE A 462 9.23 27.07 13.16
C PHE A 462 8.68 25.84 12.43
N LEU A 463 7.36 25.63 12.45
CA LEU A 463 6.71 24.48 11.81
C LEU A 463 6.14 24.76 10.42
N ASP A 464 6.32 25.96 9.88
CA ASP A 464 5.69 26.36 8.61
C ASP A 464 5.98 25.37 7.47
N TRP A 465 7.24 24.95 7.38
CA TRP A 465 7.71 23.99 6.38
C TRP A 465 7.00 22.63 6.48
N ALA A 466 6.65 22.19 7.69
CA ALA A 466 6.01 20.90 7.93
C ALA A 466 4.53 20.92 7.51
N PHE A 467 3.83 22.04 7.67
CA PHE A 467 2.46 22.21 7.18
C PHE A 467 2.41 22.22 5.65
N ILE A 468 3.35 22.93 5.01
CA ILE A 468 3.45 22.98 3.55
C ILE A 468 3.86 21.62 2.99
N ALA A 469 4.80 20.93 3.65
CA ALA A 469 5.17 19.55 3.28
C ALA A 469 4.00 18.57 3.38
N ALA A 470 3.20 18.67 4.45
CA ALA A 470 1.99 17.85 4.62
C ALA A 470 0.93 18.09 3.53
N ALA A 471 0.79 19.32 3.03
CA ALA A 471 -0.15 19.65 1.96
C ALA A 471 0.34 19.24 0.56
N SER A 472 1.66 19.11 0.38
CA SER A 472 2.26 18.78 -0.91
C SER A 472 2.10 17.30 -1.27
N PRO A 473 1.72 16.96 -2.51
CA PRO A 473 1.73 15.58 -3.01
C PRO A 473 3.16 15.02 -3.17
N ARG A 474 4.17 15.89 -3.19
CA ARG A 474 5.57 15.52 -3.47
C ARG A 474 6.48 15.98 -2.32
N PRO A 475 7.50 15.20 -1.94
CA PRO A 475 8.47 15.65 -0.97
C PRO A 475 9.15 16.95 -1.39
N ILE A 476 9.34 17.86 -0.42
CA ILE A 476 9.94 19.18 -0.63
C ILE A 476 11.33 19.19 0.01
N ARG A 477 12.35 19.58 -0.75
CA ARG A 477 13.69 19.82 -0.23
C ARG A 477 13.81 21.26 0.22
N TRP A 478 13.73 21.47 1.52
CA TRP A 478 13.77 22.82 2.08
C TRP A 478 15.19 23.32 2.22
N VAL A 479 15.38 24.59 1.86
CA VAL A 479 16.57 25.34 2.22
C VAL A 479 16.41 25.86 3.65
N ILE A 480 17.38 25.55 4.51
CA ILE A 480 17.33 25.84 5.95
C ILE A 480 18.62 26.51 6.39
N ASP A 481 18.55 27.47 7.31
CA ASP A 481 19.74 28.07 7.88
C ASP A 481 20.61 27.02 8.61
N HIS A 482 21.90 27.04 8.29
CA HIS A 482 22.92 26.16 8.86
C HIS A 482 22.93 26.13 10.40
N ALA A 483 22.63 27.25 11.06
CA ALA A 483 22.59 27.36 12.52
C ALA A 483 21.50 26.48 13.14
N TYR A 484 20.41 26.21 12.41
CA TYR A 484 19.40 25.23 12.83
C TYR A 484 19.75 23.82 12.37
N TYR A 485 20.33 23.68 11.17
CA TYR A 485 20.68 22.39 10.60
C TYR A 485 21.65 21.59 11.49
N TYR A 486 22.67 22.25 12.05
CA TYR A 486 23.74 21.61 12.81
C TYR A 486 23.47 21.50 14.32
N LYS A 487 22.26 21.80 14.81
CA LYS A 487 21.93 21.62 16.23
C LYS A 487 22.00 20.15 16.65
N PRO A 488 22.50 19.80 17.85
CA PRO A 488 22.62 18.40 18.29
C PRO A 488 21.29 17.63 18.18
N GLY A 489 21.36 16.40 17.64
CA GLY A 489 20.22 15.48 17.53
C GLY A 489 19.33 15.64 16.28
N LEU A 490 19.44 16.75 15.54
CA LEU A 490 18.63 17.01 14.33
C LEU A 490 19.25 16.60 12.98
N PRO A 491 20.59 16.61 12.78
CA PRO A 491 21.21 16.33 11.48
C PRO A 491 20.82 15.00 10.85
N PHE A 492 20.58 13.97 11.66
CA PHE A 492 20.12 12.66 11.17
C PHE A 492 18.80 12.79 10.40
N TRP A 493 17.78 13.39 11.03
CA TRP A 493 16.45 13.57 10.42
C TRP A 493 16.49 14.57 9.25
N PHE A 494 17.28 15.63 9.37
CA PHE A 494 17.42 16.65 8.30
C PHE A 494 18.14 16.11 7.06
N LYS A 495 19.13 15.24 7.23
CA LYS A 495 19.78 14.54 6.12
C LYS A 495 18.82 13.58 5.42
N GLN A 496 17.92 12.95 6.16
CA GLN A 496 16.88 12.09 5.59
C GLN A 496 15.79 12.86 4.85
N ALA A 497 15.40 14.03 5.36
CA ALA A 497 14.49 14.96 4.69
C ALA A 497 15.14 15.73 3.53
N LYS A 498 16.42 15.46 3.23
CA LYS A 498 17.19 16.10 2.15
C LYS A 498 17.18 17.64 2.24
N LEU A 499 17.22 18.18 3.47
CA LEU A 499 17.29 19.63 3.66
C LEU A 499 18.65 20.16 3.19
N ILE A 500 18.63 21.36 2.62
CA ILE A 500 19.80 22.04 2.05
C ILE A 500 20.24 23.14 3.02
N PRO A 501 21.32 22.95 3.80
CA PRO A 501 21.81 23.99 4.69
C PRO A 501 22.35 25.17 3.89
N ILE A 502 22.02 26.39 4.31
CA ILE A 502 22.51 27.64 3.72
C ILE A 502 23.05 28.57 4.81
N ALA A 503 24.04 29.37 4.44
CA ALA A 503 24.55 30.49 5.24
C ALA A 503 24.61 31.75 4.36
N THR A 504 24.69 32.92 4.98
CA THR A 504 24.95 34.14 4.22
C THR A 504 26.38 34.15 3.69
N ARG A 505 26.63 34.92 2.62
CA ARG A 505 27.98 35.04 2.03
C ARG A 505 29.03 35.51 3.05
N LYS A 506 28.62 36.34 4.02
CA LYS A 506 29.50 36.85 5.08
C LYS A 506 29.86 35.78 6.12
N GLU A 507 28.97 34.84 6.38
CA GLU A 507 29.18 33.78 7.37
C GLU A 507 30.00 32.63 6.80
N ASN A 508 29.64 32.15 5.61
CA ASN A 508 30.33 31.04 4.95
C ASN A 508 30.03 31.01 3.44
N GLU A 509 30.98 31.50 2.63
CA GLU A 509 30.85 31.55 1.17
C GLU A 509 30.82 30.16 0.52
N GLU A 510 31.58 29.20 1.05
CA GLU A 510 31.59 27.82 0.56
C GLU A 510 30.25 27.13 0.80
N LEU A 511 29.66 27.29 1.99
CA LEU A 511 28.37 26.71 2.31
C LEU A 511 27.24 27.32 1.47
N LEU A 512 27.30 28.63 1.20
CA LEU A 512 26.36 29.27 0.28
C LEU A 512 26.47 28.68 -1.13
N LYS A 513 27.70 28.47 -1.63
CA LYS A 513 27.92 27.83 -2.93
C LYS A 513 27.37 26.40 -2.95
N ASN A 514 27.68 25.60 -1.92
CA ASN A 514 27.17 24.24 -1.78
C ASN A 514 25.64 24.18 -1.72
N ALA A 515 25.00 25.17 -1.10
CA ALA A 515 23.54 25.27 -1.07
C ALA A 515 22.96 25.48 -2.48
N PHE A 516 23.51 26.41 -3.26
CA PHE A 516 23.09 26.62 -4.66
C PHE A 516 23.37 25.40 -5.54
N ASP A 517 24.51 24.72 -5.36
CA ASP A 517 24.81 23.47 -6.06
C ASP A 517 23.81 22.37 -5.69
N GLY A 518 23.43 22.26 -4.41
CA GLY A 518 22.40 21.35 -3.91
C GLY A 518 21.02 21.63 -4.50
N VAL A 519 20.66 22.92 -4.64
CA VAL A 519 19.43 23.36 -5.32
C VAL A 519 19.48 22.99 -6.80
N ALA A 520 20.57 23.31 -7.50
CA ALA A 520 20.76 23.01 -8.91
C ALA A 520 20.66 21.51 -9.19
N ASN A 521 21.32 20.68 -8.38
CA ASN A 521 21.25 19.22 -8.48
C ASN A 521 19.83 18.69 -8.22
N SER A 522 19.12 19.29 -7.26
CA SER A 522 17.73 18.90 -6.97
C SER A 522 16.78 19.29 -8.11
N VAL A 523 16.96 20.46 -8.70
CA VAL A 523 16.20 20.91 -9.88
C VAL A 523 16.46 20.00 -11.08
N LYS A 524 17.73 19.66 -11.37
CA LYS A 524 18.09 18.71 -12.43
C LYS A 524 17.48 17.32 -12.20
N GLY A 525 17.37 16.89 -10.95
CA GLY A 525 16.68 15.66 -10.55
C GLY A 525 15.16 15.73 -10.59
N GLY A 526 14.57 16.87 -10.98
CA GLY A 526 13.13 17.06 -11.04
C GLY A 526 12.45 17.24 -9.68
N HIS A 527 13.20 17.55 -8.62
CA HIS A 527 12.69 17.66 -7.26
C HIS A 527 12.09 19.05 -6.97
N VAL A 528 11.26 19.11 -5.91
CA VAL A 528 10.64 20.34 -5.43
C VAL A 528 11.56 21.02 -4.43
N ILE A 529 11.77 22.32 -4.60
CA ILE A 529 12.57 23.14 -3.68
C ILE A 529 11.66 24.04 -2.86
N GLY A 530 11.80 24.02 -1.53
CA GLY A 530 11.05 24.87 -0.62
C GLY A 530 11.91 26.02 -0.09
N LEU A 531 11.42 27.25 -0.23
CA LEU A 531 12.11 28.46 0.21
C LEU A 531 11.17 29.39 0.96
N PHE A 532 11.70 30.02 2.00
CA PHE A 532 11.10 31.17 2.67
C PHE A 532 11.86 32.43 2.25
N PRO A 533 11.35 33.22 1.29
CA PRO A 533 12.12 34.31 0.70
C PRO A 533 12.48 35.44 1.68
N GLU A 534 11.83 35.51 2.84
CA GLU A 534 12.15 36.44 3.94
C GLU A 534 13.53 36.19 4.55
N GLY A 535 14.00 34.93 4.55
CA GLY A 535 15.29 34.52 5.10
C GLY A 535 15.37 34.40 6.63
N PHE A 536 14.34 34.80 7.36
CA PHE A 536 14.22 34.59 8.82
C PHE A 536 12.75 34.38 9.19
N ILE A 537 12.51 33.77 10.35
CA ILE A 537 11.17 33.67 10.94
C ILE A 537 10.74 35.04 11.44
N SER A 538 9.51 35.45 11.11
CA SER A 538 8.95 36.72 11.56
C SER A 538 8.94 36.83 13.10
N ARG A 539 9.26 38.01 13.61
CA ARG A 539 9.31 38.32 15.06
C ARG A 539 8.12 39.14 15.54
N ASN A 540 7.38 39.76 14.62
CA ASN A 540 6.20 40.60 14.90
C ASN A 540 4.94 40.13 14.14
N GLY A 541 5.04 39.05 13.37
CA GLY A 541 3.94 38.50 12.57
C GLY A 541 3.74 39.21 11.23
N GLN A 542 4.53 40.25 10.95
CA GLN A 542 4.50 40.94 9.66
C GLN A 542 5.46 40.28 8.68
N LEU A 543 5.05 40.25 7.42
CA LEU A 543 5.87 39.86 6.28
C LEU A 543 6.99 40.87 6.06
N LYS A 544 8.22 40.39 5.87
CA LYS A 544 9.35 41.24 5.49
C LYS A 544 9.66 41.12 4.00
N ARG A 545 10.47 42.07 3.51
CA ARG A 545 10.92 42.14 2.12
C ARG A 545 11.62 40.84 1.70
N PHE A 546 11.27 40.35 0.52
CA PHE A 546 11.84 39.12 -0.03
C PHE A 546 13.26 39.33 -0.57
N GLN A 547 14.11 38.34 -0.30
CA GLN A 547 15.50 38.29 -0.75
C GLN A 547 15.62 37.75 -2.18
N PRO A 548 16.64 38.17 -2.96
CA PRO A 548 16.76 37.83 -4.38
C PRO A 548 17.10 36.36 -4.69
N GLY A 549 17.26 35.50 -3.66
CA GLY A 549 17.67 34.11 -3.82
C GLY A 549 16.75 33.30 -4.74
N VAL A 550 15.42 33.47 -4.60
CA VAL A 550 14.44 32.82 -5.49
C VAL A 550 14.62 33.30 -6.94
N SER A 551 14.79 34.60 -7.15
CA SER A 551 15.02 35.16 -8.48
C SER A 551 16.25 34.61 -9.17
N LYS A 552 17.32 34.32 -8.40
CA LYS A 552 18.53 33.70 -8.94
C LYS A 552 18.26 32.28 -9.43
N ILE A 553 17.58 31.46 -8.63
CA ILE A 553 17.23 30.06 -8.98
C ILE A 553 16.35 30.01 -10.23
N VAL A 554 15.33 30.87 -10.31
CA VAL A 554 14.42 30.93 -11.46
C VAL A 554 15.16 31.34 -12.73
N LYS A 555 16.03 32.35 -12.66
CA LYS A 555 16.83 32.79 -13.81
C LYS A 555 17.81 31.74 -14.31
N GLU A 556 18.47 31.03 -13.39
CA GLU A 556 19.51 30.04 -13.75
C GLU A 556 18.93 28.72 -14.27
N HIS A 557 17.75 28.31 -13.80
CA HIS A 557 17.20 26.99 -14.11
C HIS A 557 15.86 27.00 -14.86
N SER A 558 15.27 28.17 -15.11
CA SER A 558 14.00 28.32 -15.81
C SER A 558 12.87 27.45 -15.23
N VAL A 559 12.81 27.35 -13.89
CA VAL A 559 11.80 26.57 -13.17
C VAL A 559 10.61 27.43 -12.74
N PRO A 560 9.38 26.89 -12.76
CA PRO A 560 8.21 27.61 -12.28
C PRO A 560 8.24 27.80 -10.76
N VAL A 561 7.57 28.86 -10.29
CA VAL A 561 7.41 29.15 -8.85
C VAL A 561 5.94 29.01 -8.46
N VAL A 562 5.65 28.15 -7.50
CA VAL A 562 4.33 28.00 -6.89
C VAL A 562 4.28 28.85 -5.63
N PRO A 563 3.48 29.94 -5.62
CA PRO A 563 3.35 30.78 -4.45
C PRO A 563 2.42 30.11 -3.43
N VAL A 564 2.80 30.15 -2.16
CA VAL A 564 2.02 29.59 -1.04
C VAL A 564 1.86 30.64 0.04
N SER A 565 0.65 30.80 0.55
CA SER A 565 0.35 31.58 1.74
C SER A 565 0.00 30.65 2.89
N LEU A 566 0.56 30.93 4.06
CA LEU A 566 0.35 30.18 5.29
C LEU A 566 -0.20 31.12 6.37
N SER A 567 -1.39 30.79 6.87
CA SER A 567 -2.11 31.61 7.85
C SER A 567 -2.51 30.80 9.08
N GLY A 568 -2.66 31.47 10.21
CA GLY A 568 -3.09 30.86 11.48
C GLY A 568 -1.97 30.26 12.34
N LEU A 569 -0.69 30.32 11.94
CA LEU A 569 0.42 29.83 12.78
C LEU A 569 1.07 30.89 13.67
N TRP A 570 0.91 32.17 13.34
CA TRP A 570 1.25 33.26 14.27
C TRP A 570 0.37 33.15 15.52
N GLY A 571 0.98 33.21 16.72
CA GLY A 571 0.31 32.96 18.00
C GLY A 571 0.19 31.49 18.42
N SER A 572 0.76 30.58 17.63
CA SER A 572 0.98 29.20 18.06
C SER A 572 2.17 29.10 19.02
N ILE A 573 2.30 27.93 19.66
CA ILE A 573 3.44 27.61 20.53
C ILE A 573 4.78 27.63 19.78
N PHE A 574 4.78 27.61 18.44
CA PHE A 574 5.98 27.58 17.59
C PHE A 574 6.29 28.94 16.93
N SER A 575 5.57 30.00 17.30
CA SER A 575 5.80 31.37 16.82
C SER A 575 6.53 32.22 17.88
N TYR A 576 7.05 33.38 17.47
CA TYR A 576 7.67 34.35 18.39
C TYR A 576 6.67 35.26 19.14
N GLU A 577 5.35 35.06 18.99
CA GLU A 577 4.32 35.86 19.70
C GLU A 577 4.53 35.80 21.22
N GLY A 578 4.77 36.92 21.90
CA GLY A 578 5.06 36.93 23.34
C GLY A 578 6.53 36.64 23.70
N GLY A 579 7.46 36.75 22.75
CA GLY A 579 8.91 36.88 23.00
C GLY A 579 9.70 35.59 23.23
N LYS A 580 9.05 34.43 23.37
CA LYS A 580 9.69 33.11 23.51
C LYS A 580 9.12 32.11 22.48
N VAL A 581 9.90 31.11 22.07
CA VAL A 581 9.49 30.08 21.08
C VAL A 581 9.15 28.75 21.73
N ILE A 582 9.74 28.45 22.89
CA ILE A 582 9.61 27.18 23.58
C ILE A 582 8.99 27.48 24.96
N PHE A 583 8.18 26.57 25.49
CA PHE A 583 7.43 26.69 26.77
C PHE A 583 6.14 27.53 26.75
N LYS A 584 5.38 27.48 25.64
CA LYS A 584 3.99 27.97 25.62
C LYS A 584 3.02 26.81 25.72
N MET A 585 1.96 26.98 26.51
CA MET A 585 0.81 26.09 26.45
C MET A 585 -0.04 26.43 25.22
N PRO A 586 -0.59 25.42 24.51
CA PRO A 586 -1.49 25.67 23.40
C PRO A 586 -2.74 26.38 23.91
N LYS A 587 -2.99 27.60 23.40
CA LYS A 587 -4.17 28.41 23.76
C LYS A 587 -5.49 27.82 23.24
N THR A 588 -5.43 26.90 22.28
CA THR A 588 -6.61 26.35 21.61
C THR A 588 -6.35 24.92 21.18
N PHE A 589 -7.27 24.01 21.48
CA PHE A 589 -7.25 22.66 20.92
C PHE A 589 -7.59 22.73 19.43
N ARG A 590 -6.77 22.08 18.57
CA ARG A 590 -6.94 22.06 17.10
C ARG A 590 -7.04 23.44 16.45
N ARG A 591 -6.01 24.27 16.67
CA ARG A 591 -5.86 25.57 16.00
C ARG A 591 -6.04 25.42 14.48
N LYS A 592 -6.79 26.34 13.87
CA LYS A 592 -7.00 26.38 12.42
C LYS A 592 -5.74 26.91 11.73
N VAL A 593 -5.32 26.21 10.69
CA VAL A 593 -4.19 26.60 9.84
C VAL A 593 -4.67 26.54 8.39
N LYS A 594 -4.58 27.67 7.68
CA LYS A 594 -5.00 27.78 6.29
C LYS A 594 -3.77 27.84 5.39
N ILE A 595 -3.77 27.01 4.35
CA ILE A 595 -2.73 26.94 3.33
C ILE A 595 -3.38 27.26 1.99
N THR A 596 -3.02 28.39 1.39
CA THR A 596 -3.52 28.80 0.07
C THR A 596 -2.41 28.66 -0.95
N ILE A 597 -2.61 27.80 -1.96
CA ILE A 597 -1.62 27.50 -2.99
C ILE A 597 -2.08 28.15 -4.30
N GLY A 598 -1.28 29.09 -4.81
CA GLY A 598 -1.57 29.79 -6.06
C GLY A 598 -1.15 29.01 -7.30
N LYS A 599 -1.56 29.51 -8.46
CA LYS A 599 -1.15 28.93 -9.76
C LYS A 599 0.36 29.04 -9.96
N PRO A 600 1.02 28.05 -10.58
CA PRO A 600 2.44 28.12 -10.90
C PRO A 600 2.74 29.33 -11.80
N LEU A 601 3.69 30.17 -11.38
CA LEU A 601 4.24 31.26 -12.17
C LEU A 601 5.34 30.70 -13.07
N ALA A 602 5.18 30.84 -14.39
CA ALA A 602 6.22 30.43 -15.32
C ALA A 602 7.50 31.25 -15.11
N ALA A 603 8.66 30.68 -15.40
CA ALA A 603 9.95 31.36 -15.19
C ALA A 603 10.05 32.69 -15.96
N THR A 604 9.41 32.78 -17.13
CA THR A 604 9.34 33.99 -17.97
C THR A 604 8.45 35.08 -17.39
N GLU A 605 7.48 34.72 -16.54
CA GLU A 605 6.51 35.63 -15.94
C GLU A 605 6.87 35.99 -14.48
N PHE A 606 7.93 35.37 -13.95
CA PHE A 606 8.31 35.50 -12.56
C PHE A 606 8.84 36.89 -12.22
N ASP A 607 8.16 37.55 -11.28
CA ASP A 607 8.58 38.80 -10.64
C ASP A 607 8.46 38.64 -9.12
N ILE A 608 9.57 38.87 -8.42
CA ILE A 608 9.64 38.75 -6.96
C ILE A 608 8.68 39.71 -6.24
N LYS A 609 8.41 40.90 -6.80
CA LYS A 609 7.45 41.84 -6.22
C LYS A 609 6.02 41.34 -6.39
N LYS A 610 5.69 40.74 -7.54
CA LYS A 610 4.38 40.11 -7.75
C LYS A 610 4.17 38.93 -6.81
N LEU A 611 5.21 38.12 -6.60
CA LEU A 611 5.20 37.04 -5.62
C LEU A 611 4.94 37.58 -4.19
N GLU A 612 5.68 38.61 -3.78
CA GLU A 612 5.53 39.26 -2.48
C GLU A 612 4.10 39.80 -2.28
N MET A 613 3.59 40.59 -3.24
CA MET A 613 2.22 41.12 -3.19
C MET A 613 1.16 40.01 -3.11
N TRP A 614 1.31 38.94 -3.90
CA TRP A 614 0.37 37.82 -3.89
C TRP A 614 0.35 37.12 -2.53
N ILE A 615 1.52 36.87 -1.94
CA ILE A 615 1.59 36.23 -0.61
C ILE A 615 0.97 37.17 0.43
N THR A 616 1.33 38.45 0.45
CA THR A 616 0.78 39.43 1.38
C THR A 616 -0.74 39.55 1.29
N SER A 617 -1.32 39.57 0.08
CA SER A 617 -2.78 39.67 -0.09
C SER A 617 -3.55 38.41 0.32
N ASN A 618 -2.87 37.27 0.44
CA ASN A 618 -3.47 35.98 0.76
C ASN A 618 -3.12 35.49 2.18
N VAL A 619 -2.32 36.25 2.94
CA VAL A 619 -2.12 35.96 4.37
C VAL A 619 -3.30 36.59 5.12
N GLU A 620 -4.11 35.76 5.76
CA GLU A 620 -5.19 36.23 6.63
C GLU A 620 -4.57 36.81 7.91
N ASP A 621 -4.86 38.09 8.18
CA ASP A 621 -4.37 38.80 9.36
C ASP A 621 -5.08 38.29 10.63
N TYR A 622 -4.57 37.20 11.20
CA TYR A 622 -5.10 36.65 12.46
C TYR A 622 -4.82 37.54 13.69
N HIS A 623 -4.05 38.64 13.52
CA HIS A 623 -3.83 39.65 14.56
C HIS A 623 -5.16 40.28 15.05
N HIS A 624 -6.17 40.42 14.19
CA HIS A 624 -7.43 41.09 14.58
C HIS A 624 -8.51 40.19 15.19
N GLN A 625 -8.52 38.87 14.94
CA GLN A 625 -9.60 37.99 15.41
C GLN A 625 -9.46 37.52 16.86
N PHE A 626 -8.25 37.55 17.44
CA PHE A 626 -8.05 37.12 18.82
C PHE A 626 -8.13 38.27 19.84
N ILE A 627 -7.91 39.52 19.44
CA ILE A 627 -8.12 40.69 20.30
C ILE A 627 -9.64 40.93 20.46
N THR A 628 -10.40 40.85 19.37
CA THR A 628 -11.86 41.04 19.39
C THR A 628 -12.65 39.94 20.11
N LYS A 629 -12.06 38.77 20.38
CA LYS A 629 -12.68 37.70 21.19
C LYS A 629 -12.16 37.59 22.63
N ALA A 630 -11.14 38.36 22.99
CA ALA A 630 -10.71 38.51 24.37
C ALA A 630 -11.32 39.77 25.03
N GLU A 631 -11.85 40.68 24.21
CA GLU A 631 -12.57 41.90 24.62
C GLU A 631 -14.11 41.76 24.53
N ALA A 632 -14.61 40.56 24.20
CA ALA A 632 -16.03 40.19 24.18
C ALA A 632 -16.24 38.91 24.99
#